data_AF-A0A5K7X6H4-F1
#
_entry.id   AF-A0A5K7X6H4-F1
#
_cell.length_a   1.000
_cell.length_b   1.000
_cell.length_c   1.000
_cell.angle_alpha   90.00
_cell.angle_beta   90.00
_cell.angle_gamma   90.00
#
_symmetry.space_group_name_H-M   'P 1'
#
loop_
_entity.id
_entity.type
_entity.pdbx_description
1 polymer ?
#
loop_
_entity_poly.entity_id
_entity_poly.type
_entity_poly.pdbx_seq_one_letter_code
_entity_poly.pdbx_strand_id
1 'polypeptide(L)'
;METQVLFVLAESGSSADLTVALAGVIISAIVAWVTARRTIAGDERRALREGNMRLMEWAIAYPFLETQAFCDEWPSKPRGDEDATRYEFYCCHVFNVLEQCWEFCDGDLDKMKHILYPDELIKSHQRWWLHDPLNQEAYKVPFRQFVTSRIHAITGGEV
;
A
#
# COMPACT_ATOMS: atom_id res chain seq x y z
N MET A 1 7.92 -22.27 -31.60
CA MET A 1 7.69 -23.34 -30.60
C MET A 1 6.19 -23.60 -30.37
N GLU A 2 5.33 -23.31 -31.36
CA GLU A 2 3.88 -23.52 -31.30
C GLU A 2 3.43 -24.74 -32.11
N THR A 3 4.27 -25.20 -33.04
CA THR A 3 3.94 -26.28 -33.98
C THR A 3 4.03 -27.68 -33.37
N GLN A 4 4.70 -27.84 -32.22
CA GLN A 4 4.80 -29.14 -31.54
C GLN A 4 3.56 -29.49 -30.70
N VAL A 5 2.82 -28.48 -30.20
CA VAL A 5 1.63 -28.72 -29.37
C VAL A 5 0.47 -29.26 -30.21
N LEU A 6 0.34 -28.80 -31.47
CA LEU A 6 -0.73 -29.25 -32.35
C LEU A 6 -0.49 -30.66 -32.90
N PHE A 7 0.77 -31.07 -33.05
CA PHE A 7 1.13 -32.39 -33.60
C PHE A 7 0.90 -33.52 -32.58
N VAL A 8 1.13 -33.27 -31.30
CA VAL A 8 0.92 -34.26 -30.22
C VAL A 8 -0.57 -34.63 -30.05
N LEU A 9 -1.49 -33.76 -30.46
CA LEU A 9 -2.93 -34.04 -30.40
C LEU A 9 -3.46 -34.89 -31.57
N ALA A 10 -2.66 -35.07 -32.64
CA ALA A 10 -3.08 -35.80 -33.85
C ALA A 10 -2.63 -37.27 -33.88
N GLU A 11 -1.62 -37.64 -33.08
CA GLU A 11 -1.08 -39.01 -32.99
C GLU A 11 -1.20 -39.57 -31.56
N SER A 12 -2.41 -39.94 -31.12
CA SER A 12 -2.59 -40.99 -30.10
C SER A 12 -4.08 -41.29 -29.89
N GLY A 13 -4.48 -42.47 -30.36
CA GLY A 13 -5.80 -43.01 -30.11
C GLY A 13 -5.90 -43.57 -28.69
N SER A 14 -6.44 -42.78 -27.76
CA SER A 14 -7.11 -43.26 -26.55
C SER A 14 -7.74 -42.08 -25.82
N SER A 15 -9.00 -42.22 -25.39
CA SER A 15 -9.68 -41.23 -24.53
C SER A 15 -8.94 -41.00 -23.20
N ALA A 16 -8.11 -41.96 -22.77
CA ALA A 16 -7.28 -41.84 -21.58
C ALA A 16 -6.17 -40.79 -21.75
N ASP A 17 -5.51 -40.72 -22.91
CA ASP A 17 -4.41 -39.78 -23.17
C ASP A 17 -4.93 -38.33 -23.21
N LEU A 18 -6.11 -38.12 -23.80
CA LEU A 18 -6.80 -36.84 -23.77
C LEU A 18 -7.17 -36.43 -22.34
N THR A 19 -7.62 -37.38 -21.51
CA THR A 19 -7.99 -37.11 -20.11
C THR A 19 -6.77 -36.75 -19.27
N VAL A 20 -5.65 -37.46 -19.46
CA VAL A 20 -4.38 -37.16 -18.78
C VAL A 20 -3.83 -35.80 -19.22
N ALA A 21 -3.87 -35.49 -20.52
CA ALA A 21 -3.45 -34.19 -21.04
C ALA A 21 -4.32 -33.05 -20.47
N LEU A 22 -5.64 -33.22 -20.43
CA LEU A 22 -6.55 -32.22 -19.88
C LEU A 22 -6.34 -32.01 -18.37
N ALA A 23 -6.15 -33.09 -17.61
CA ALA A 23 -5.83 -33.01 -16.19
C ALA A 23 -4.49 -32.26 -15.96
N GLY A 24 -3.48 -32.51 -16.80
CA GLY A 24 -2.20 -31.81 -16.77
C GLY A 24 -2.33 -30.30 -16.98
N VAL A 25 -3.14 -29.86 -17.95
CA VAL A 25 -3.40 -28.44 -18.22
C VAL A 25 -4.10 -27.78 -17.02
N ILE A 26 -5.11 -28.44 -16.46
CA ILE A 26 -5.86 -27.92 -15.30
C ILE A 26 -4.94 -27.78 -14.08
N ILE A 27 -4.16 -28.82 -13.76
CA ILE A 27 -3.20 -28.78 -12.64
C ILE A 27 -2.17 -27.66 -12.86
N SER A 28 -1.63 -27.53 -14.07
CA SER A 28 -0.66 -26.49 -14.39
C SER A 28 -1.25 -25.08 -14.24
N ALA A 29 -2.49 -24.87 -14.67
CA ALA A 29 -3.19 -23.60 -14.49
C ALA A 29 -3.42 -23.28 -13.01
N ILE A 30 -3.81 -24.27 -12.19
CA ILE A 30 -3.98 -24.09 -10.74
C ILE A 30 -2.64 -23.75 -10.08
N VAL A 31 -1.57 -24.50 -10.38
CA VAL A 31 -0.24 -24.24 -9.81
C VAL A 31 0.23 -22.84 -10.21
N ALA A 32 0.10 -22.45 -11.47
CA ALA A 32 0.46 -21.11 -11.95
C ALA A 32 -0.35 -20.01 -11.25
N TRP A 33 -1.65 -20.21 -11.04
CA TRP A 33 -2.49 -19.27 -10.31
C TRP A 33 -2.06 -19.14 -8.83
N VAL A 34 -1.78 -20.27 -8.16
CA VAL A 34 -1.31 -20.27 -6.77
C VAL A 34 0.04 -19.58 -6.63
N THR A 35 1.01 -19.87 -7.52
CA THR A 35 2.32 -19.25 -7.47
C THR A 35 2.25 -17.76 -7.78
N ALA A 36 1.51 -17.36 -8.82
CA ALA A 36 1.29 -15.95 -9.14
C ALA A 36 0.69 -15.19 -7.94
N ARG A 37 -0.34 -15.75 -7.30
CA ARG A 37 -0.97 -15.11 -6.13
C ARG A 37 -0.03 -14.99 -4.93
N ARG A 38 0.81 -16.01 -4.69
CA ARG A 38 1.81 -15.96 -3.61
C ARG A 38 2.94 -14.97 -3.89
N THR A 39 3.38 -14.87 -5.14
CA THR A 39 4.40 -13.91 -5.56
C THR A 39 3.88 -12.48 -5.39
N ILE A 40 2.68 -12.18 -5.89
CA ILE A 40 2.06 -10.84 -5.75
C ILE A 40 1.94 -10.44 -4.28
N ALA A 41 1.41 -11.32 -3.42
CA ALA A 41 1.31 -11.04 -1.99
C ALA A 41 2.69 -10.88 -1.32
N GLY A 42 3.71 -11.59 -1.82
CA GLY A 42 5.10 -11.42 -1.38
C GLY A 42 5.68 -10.07 -1.77
N ASP A 43 5.41 -9.62 -2.99
CA ASP A 43 5.86 -8.34 -3.52
C ASP A 43 5.19 -7.16 -2.81
N GLU A 44 3.87 -7.22 -2.56
CA GLU A 44 3.14 -6.21 -1.77
C GLU A 44 3.68 -6.10 -0.34
N ARG A 45 3.89 -7.25 0.32
CA ARG A 45 4.45 -7.27 1.68
C ARG A 45 5.87 -6.72 1.72
N ARG A 46 6.66 -6.96 0.67
CA ARG A 46 8.00 -6.41 0.53
C ARG A 46 7.95 -4.89 0.32
N ALA A 47 7.09 -4.40 -0.57
CA ALA A 47 6.90 -2.97 -0.81
C ALA A 47 6.51 -2.23 0.47
N LEU A 48 5.57 -2.78 1.24
CA LEU A 48 5.20 -2.24 2.56
C LEU A 48 6.36 -2.19 3.54
N ARG A 49 7.16 -3.26 3.61
CA ARG A 49 8.32 -3.31 4.48
C ARG A 49 9.37 -2.28 4.09
N GLU A 50 9.62 -2.11 2.80
CA GLU A 50 10.55 -1.12 2.27
C GLU A 50 10.04 0.31 2.51
N GLY A 51 8.75 0.56 2.30
CA GLY A 51 8.11 1.84 2.60
C GLY A 51 8.20 2.21 4.08
N ASN A 52 7.91 1.26 4.96
CA ASN A 52 8.05 1.43 6.40
C ASN A 52 9.52 1.69 6.79
N MET A 53 10.47 0.90 6.29
CA MET A 53 11.90 1.12 6.57
C MET A 53 12.35 2.53 6.19
N ARG A 54 11.88 3.06 5.06
CA ARG A 54 12.14 4.45 4.67
C ARG A 54 11.54 5.47 5.63
N LEU A 55 10.34 5.25 6.18
CA LEU A 55 9.79 6.15 7.22
C LEU A 55 10.75 6.22 8.42
N MET A 56 11.27 5.09 8.85
CA MET A 56 12.25 5.03 9.94
C MET A 56 13.57 5.73 9.59
N GLU A 57 14.07 5.56 8.37
CA GLU A 57 15.26 6.28 7.90
C GLU A 57 15.05 7.80 7.93
N TRP A 58 13.87 8.27 7.51
CA TRP A 58 13.51 9.69 7.57
C TRP A 58 13.38 10.20 9.00
N ALA A 59 12.71 9.45 9.89
CA ALA A 59 12.57 9.80 11.30
C ALA A 59 13.93 9.86 12.02
N ILE A 60 14.90 9.04 11.62
CA ILE A 60 16.28 9.08 12.14
C ILE A 60 17.04 10.28 11.58
N ALA A 61 16.95 10.52 10.27
CA ALA A 61 17.69 11.61 9.61
C ALA A 61 17.15 13.00 9.97
N TYR A 62 15.84 13.10 10.17
CA TYR A 62 15.12 14.35 10.43
C TYR A 62 14.10 14.16 11.56
N PRO A 63 14.54 14.03 12.83
CA PRO A 63 13.65 13.72 13.94
C PRO A 63 12.53 14.73 14.16
N PHE A 64 12.73 15.98 13.75
CA PHE A 64 11.72 17.05 13.87
C PHE A 64 10.43 16.73 13.11
N LEU A 65 10.49 15.91 12.05
CA LEU A 65 9.34 15.54 11.22
C LEU A 65 8.23 14.82 11.99
N GLU A 66 8.59 14.14 13.08
CA GLU A 66 7.66 13.39 13.95
C GLU A 66 7.32 14.15 15.24
N THR A 67 7.88 15.35 15.44
CA THR A 67 7.60 16.11 16.66
C THR A 67 6.26 16.82 16.55
N GLN A 68 5.42 16.66 17.57
CA GLN A 68 4.11 17.30 17.63
C GLN A 68 4.20 18.82 17.44
N ALA A 69 5.22 19.47 18.02
CA ALA A 69 5.44 20.91 17.87
C ALA A 69 5.62 21.33 16.40
N PHE A 70 6.46 20.60 15.66
CA PHE A 70 6.68 20.89 14.24
C PHE A 70 5.43 20.61 13.41
N CYS A 71 4.79 19.45 13.64
CA CYS A 71 3.56 19.08 12.94
C CYS A 71 2.43 20.08 13.18
N ASP A 72 2.30 20.59 14.41
CA ASP A 72 1.29 21.57 14.78
C ASP A 72 1.54 22.95 14.17
N GLU A 73 2.79 23.30 13.89
CA GLU A 73 3.12 24.54 13.20
C GLU A 73 2.74 24.51 11.71
N TRP A 74 2.45 23.35 11.10
CA TRP A 74 2.04 23.31 9.70
C TRP A 74 0.69 24.04 9.46
N PRO A 75 0.56 24.89 8.42
CA PRO A 75 1.50 25.23 7.33
C PRO A 75 2.24 26.57 7.57
N SER A 76 2.36 27.04 8.81
CA SER A 76 2.84 28.40 9.12
C SER A 76 4.29 28.69 8.72
N LYS A 77 5.05 27.67 8.30
CA LYS A 77 6.42 27.81 7.84
C LYS A 77 6.49 28.51 6.47
N PRO A 78 7.46 29.41 6.23
CA PRO A 78 7.58 30.14 4.98
C PRO A 78 7.82 29.23 3.76
N ARG A 79 7.30 29.62 2.59
CA ARG A 79 7.65 28.98 1.31
C ARG A 79 9.16 29.11 1.05
N GLY A 80 9.81 28.00 0.75
CA GLY A 80 11.26 27.93 0.54
C GLY A 80 12.06 27.52 1.78
N ASP A 81 11.40 27.29 2.92
CA ASP A 81 12.03 26.61 4.06
C ASP A 81 12.32 25.13 3.69
N GLU A 82 13.57 24.73 3.86
CA GLU A 82 14.01 23.37 3.54
C GLU A 82 13.33 22.34 4.44
N ASP A 83 13.11 22.67 5.72
CA ASP A 83 12.45 21.77 6.66
C ASP A 83 10.97 21.60 6.33
N ALA A 84 10.29 22.67 5.89
CA ALA A 84 8.92 22.61 5.40
C ALA A 84 8.82 21.72 4.14
N THR A 85 9.77 21.87 3.21
CA THR A 85 9.84 21.05 2.00
C THR A 85 10.08 19.57 2.33
N ARG A 86 10.99 19.27 3.26
CA ARG A 86 11.21 17.91 3.76
C ARG A 86 9.93 17.35 4.39
N TYR A 87 9.23 18.13 5.20
CA TYR A 87 7.97 17.69 5.81
C TYR A 87 6.87 17.38 4.80
N GLU A 88 6.76 18.16 3.73
CA GLU A 88 5.80 17.89 2.67
C GLU A 88 6.09 16.56 1.97
N PHE A 89 7.34 16.31 1.59
CA PHE A 89 7.73 15.01 1.02
C PHE A 89 7.56 13.85 2.01
N TYR A 90 7.83 14.10 3.28
CA TYR A 90 7.64 13.10 4.33
C TYR A 90 6.16 12.72 4.46
N CYS A 91 5.26 13.70 4.53
CA CYS A 91 3.82 13.45 4.63
C CYS A 91 3.30 12.71 3.41
N CYS A 92 3.73 13.07 2.20
CA CYS A 92 3.44 12.29 0.99
C CYS A 92 3.84 10.82 1.15
N HIS A 93 5.05 10.55 1.65
CA HIS A 93 5.51 9.18 1.88
C HIS A 93 4.71 8.46 2.97
N VAL A 94 4.39 9.13 4.09
CA VAL A 94 3.53 8.60 5.17
C VAL A 94 2.19 8.15 4.59
N PHE A 95 1.49 9.01 3.86
CA PHE A 95 0.16 8.69 3.33
C PHE A 95 0.19 7.67 2.20
N ASN A 96 1.26 7.62 1.38
CA ASN A 96 1.47 6.55 0.41
C ASN A 96 1.64 5.18 1.07
N VAL A 97 2.44 5.10 2.14
CA VAL A 97 2.64 3.85 2.91
C VAL A 97 1.35 3.44 3.63
N LEU A 98 0.60 4.41 4.16
CA LEU A 98 -0.73 4.16 4.74
C LEU A 98 -1.73 3.64 3.71
N GLU A 99 -1.78 4.20 2.50
CA GLU A 99 -2.68 3.72 1.44
C GLU A 99 -2.32 2.28 1.04
N GLN A 100 -1.03 1.99 0.81
CA GLN A 100 -0.59 0.62 0.51
C GLN A 100 -0.97 -0.36 1.63
N CYS A 101 -0.82 0.05 2.90
CA CYS A 101 -1.16 -0.80 4.03
C CYS A 101 -2.66 -1.02 4.14
N TRP A 102 -3.42 0.04 3.85
CA TRP A 102 -4.88 0.00 3.82
C TRP A 102 -5.37 -0.94 2.72
N GLU A 103 -4.79 -0.88 1.51
CA GLU A 103 -5.10 -1.79 0.41
C GLU A 103 -4.75 -3.25 0.76
N PHE A 104 -3.55 -3.48 1.29
CA PHE A 104 -3.11 -4.81 1.70
C PHE A 104 -3.99 -5.44 2.79
N CYS A 105 -4.60 -4.61 3.64
CA CYS A 105 -5.48 -5.05 4.71
C CYS A 105 -6.98 -5.05 4.33
N ASP A 106 -7.33 -4.74 3.08
CA ASP A 106 -8.72 -4.53 2.64
C ASP A 106 -9.47 -3.49 3.49
N GLY A 107 -8.76 -2.47 3.96
CA GLY A 107 -9.27 -1.42 4.85
C GLY A 107 -9.57 -1.85 6.29
N ASP A 108 -9.17 -3.06 6.68
CA ASP A 108 -9.30 -3.56 8.05
C ASP A 108 -8.27 -2.88 8.97
N LEU A 109 -8.76 -1.96 9.80
CA LEU A 109 -7.93 -1.19 10.73
C LEU A 109 -7.19 -2.09 11.74
N ASP A 110 -7.78 -3.19 12.19
CA ASP A 110 -7.14 -4.06 13.19
C ASP A 110 -6.00 -4.87 12.56
N LYS A 111 -6.14 -5.28 11.29
CA LYS A 111 -4.99 -5.83 10.53
C LYS A 111 -3.91 -4.79 10.32
N MET A 112 -4.27 -3.55 9.99
CA MET A 112 -3.30 -2.47 9.78
C MET A 112 -2.48 -2.20 11.04
N LYS A 113 -3.09 -2.21 12.23
CA LYS A 113 -2.41 -2.01 13.53
C LYS A 113 -1.31 -3.04 13.82
N HIS A 114 -1.33 -4.21 13.16
CA HIS A 114 -0.27 -5.21 13.26
C HIS A 114 0.92 -4.93 12.33
N ILE A 115 0.81 -3.97 11.42
CA ILE A 115 1.84 -3.63 10.41
C ILE A 115 2.40 -2.23 10.67
N LEU A 116 1.51 -1.25 10.90
CA LEU A 116 1.78 0.15 11.17
C LEU A 116 0.92 0.60 12.36
N TYR A 117 1.10 1.84 12.83
CA TYR A 117 0.19 2.48 13.79
C TYR A 117 -0.59 3.59 13.06
N PRO A 118 -1.69 3.27 12.34
CA PRO A 118 -2.34 4.23 11.45
C PRO A 118 -2.83 5.48 12.17
N ASP A 119 -3.38 5.30 13.37
CA ASP A 119 -3.92 6.42 14.14
C ASP A 119 -2.85 7.39 14.59
N GLU A 120 -1.65 6.91 14.94
CA GLU A 120 -0.53 7.78 15.34
C GLU A 120 -0.02 8.59 14.13
N LEU A 121 0.19 7.93 12.99
CA LEU A 121 0.61 8.59 11.75
C LEU A 121 -0.43 9.62 11.29
N ILE A 122 -1.72 9.25 11.28
CA ILE A 122 -2.80 10.16 10.90
C ILE A 122 -2.86 11.33 11.88
N LYS A 123 -2.81 11.08 13.19
CA LYS A 123 -2.86 12.13 14.21
C LYS A 123 -1.72 13.13 14.05
N SER A 124 -0.49 12.65 13.87
CA SER A 124 0.70 13.50 13.72
C SER A 124 0.62 14.36 12.45
N HIS A 125 0.09 13.81 11.35
CA HIS A 125 0.17 14.46 10.03
C HIS A 125 -1.17 14.97 9.48
N GLN A 126 -2.24 14.96 10.29
CA GLN A 126 -3.58 15.38 9.86
C GLN A 126 -3.62 16.84 9.38
N ARG A 127 -2.80 17.74 9.94
CA ARG A 127 -2.78 19.14 9.51
C ARG A 127 -2.30 19.28 8.08
N TRP A 128 -1.29 18.52 7.67
CA TRP A 128 -0.86 18.47 6.27
C TRP A 128 -1.98 17.94 5.38
N TRP A 129 -2.63 16.83 5.78
CA TRP A 129 -3.73 16.22 5.02
C TRP A 129 -4.92 17.16 4.80
N LEU A 130 -5.28 17.93 5.84
CA LEU A 130 -6.44 18.83 5.82
C LEU A 130 -6.14 20.21 5.20
N HIS A 131 -4.86 20.61 5.14
CA HIS A 131 -4.49 21.96 4.74
C HIS A 131 -4.81 22.27 3.27
N ASP A 132 -4.48 21.36 2.36
CA ASP A 132 -4.68 21.54 0.92
C ASP A 132 -5.45 20.34 0.34
N PRO A 133 -6.61 20.54 -0.30
CA PRO A 133 -7.34 19.47 -0.98
C PRO A 133 -6.50 18.71 -2.03
N LEU A 134 -5.50 19.36 -2.63
CA LEU A 134 -4.57 18.73 -3.57
C LEU A 134 -3.75 17.61 -2.92
N ASN A 135 -3.48 17.70 -1.61
CA ASN A 135 -2.81 16.65 -0.85
C ASN A 135 -3.61 15.36 -0.84
N GLN A 136 -4.91 15.41 -1.14
CA GLN A 136 -5.80 14.25 -1.15
C GLN A 136 -6.05 13.74 -2.57
N GLU A 137 -5.81 14.56 -3.61
CA GLU A 137 -6.26 14.30 -4.99
C GLU A 137 -5.62 13.06 -5.62
N ALA A 138 -4.40 12.71 -5.22
CA ALA A 138 -3.70 11.53 -5.71
C ALA A 138 -4.26 10.19 -5.18
N TYR A 139 -5.00 10.23 -4.07
CA TYR A 139 -5.42 9.02 -3.35
C TYR A 139 -6.79 8.51 -3.77
N LYS A 140 -7.09 7.23 -3.56
CA LYS A 140 -8.42 6.67 -3.87
C LYS A 140 -9.50 7.25 -2.93
N VAL A 141 -10.70 7.51 -3.46
CA VAL A 141 -11.82 8.07 -2.66
C VAL A 141 -12.11 7.26 -1.39
N PRO A 142 -12.17 5.91 -1.42
CA PRO A 142 -12.38 5.12 -0.20
C PRO A 142 -11.27 5.30 0.85
N PHE A 143 -10.01 5.43 0.42
CA PHE A 143 -8.90 5.69 1.33
C PHE A 143 -9.01 7.10 1.95
N ARG A 144 -9.39 8.11 1.15
CA ARG A 144 -9.63 9.46 1.69
C ARG A 144 -10.71 9.45 2.77
N GLN A 145 -11.82 8.76 2.51
CA GLN A 145 -12.91 8.59 3.47
C GLN A 145 -12.44 7.87 4.74
N PHE A 146 -11.60 6.83 4.59
CA PHE A 146 -10.97 6.17 5.71
C PHE A 146 -10.15 7.16 6.55
N VAL A 147 -9.20 7.90 5.97
CA VAL A 147 -8.36 8.86 6.69
C VAL A 147 -9.21 9.92 7.39
N THR A 148 -10.17 10.54 6.69
CA THR A 148 -11.06 11.54 7.28
C THR A 148 -11.89 10.96 8.43
N SER A 149 -12.39 9.72 8.30
CA SER A 149 -13.12 9.07 9.40
C SER A 149 -12.23 8.83 10.62
N ARG A 150 -10.95 8.51 10.43
CA ARG A 150 -9.97 8.35 11.51
C ARG A 150 -9.67 9.67 12.19
N ILE A 151 -9.46 10.75 11.43
CA ILE A 151 -9.27 12.09 11.98
C ILE A 151 -10.43 12.44 12.93
N HIS A 152 -11.68 12.32 12.48
CA HIS A 152 -12.85 12.58 13.34
C HIS A 152 -12.90 11.68 14.58
N ALA A 153 -12.55 10.40 14.44
CA ALA A 153 -12.53 9.47 15.57
C ALA A 153 -11.43 9.80 16.60
N ILE A 154 -10.28 10.30 16.14
CA ILE A 154 -9.12 10.63 16.99
C ILE A 154 -9.33 11.98 17.70
N THR A 155 -9.88 12.98 17.00
CA THR A 155 -10.08 14.34 17.55
C THR A 155 -11.42 14.51 18.28
N GLY A 156 -12.25 13.46 18.35
CA GLY A 156 -13.56 13.53 19.00
C GLY A 156 -14.58 14.39 18.26
N GLY A 157 -14.39 14.63 16.95
CA GLY A 157 -15.26 15.45 16.12
C GLY A 157 -14.92 16.94 16.10
N GLU A 158 -13.87 17.38 16.81
CA GLU A 158 -13.31 18.72 16.65
C GLU A 158 -12.37 18.71 15.43
N VAL A 159 -12.86 19.22 14.30
CA VAL A 159 -12.06 19.53 13.10
C VAL A 159 -12.40 20.94 12.66
#